data_AF-A0A090NID9-F1
#
_entry.id   AF-A0A090NID9-F1
#
_cell.length_a   1.000
_cell.length_b   1.000
_cell.length_c   1.000
_cell.angle_alpha   90.00
_cell.angle_beta   90.00
_cell.angle_gamma   90.00
#
_symmetry.space_group_name_H-M   'P 1'
#
loop_
_entity.id
_entity.type
_entity.pdbx_description
1 polymer ?
#
loop_
_entity_poly.entity_id
_entity_poly.type
_entity_poly.pdbx_seq_one_letter_code
_entity_poly.pdbx_strand_id
1 'polypeptide(L)'
;MNKHASQPRAIYYVVALQIWEYFSFYGMRALLILYLTNQLKYNDTHAYELFSAYCSLVYVTPILGGFLADKVLGNRMAVMLGALLMASGHVVMGASEIHPSFLYLSLAIIVCGYGLFKSNVSCLLGELYEPTDPRRDGGFSLMYAAGNVGSIIAPIACGYA
;
A
#
# COMPACT_ATOMS: atom_id res chain seq x y z
N MET A 1 -28.60 -26.68 -2.13
CA MET A 1 -27.56 -26.87 -3.17
C MET A 1 -26.90 -25.52 -3.38
N ASN A 2 -25.85 -25.22 -2.60
CA ASN A 2 -25.20 -23.91 -2.57
C ASN A 2 -24.45 -23.70 -3.89
N LYS A 3 -25.05 -22.95 -4.82
CA LYS A 3 -24.27 -22.29 -5.87
C LYS A 3 -23.30 -21.38 -5.14
N HIS A 4 -22.01 -21.70 -5.15
CA HIS A 4 -20.96 -20.72 -4.88
C HIS A 4 -21.17 -19.58 -5.85
N ALA A 5 -21.93 -18.57 -5.42
CA ALA A 5 -22.22 -17.43 -6.24
C ALA A 5 -20.89 -16.72 -6.45
N SER A 6 -20.39 -16.77 -7.69
CA SER A 6 -19.09 -16.23 -8.03
C SER A 6 -19.04 -14.74 -7.67
N GLN A 7 -17.88 -14.32 -7.21
CA GLN A 7 -17.64 -12.93 -6.85
C GLN A 7 -17.71 -12.04 -8.12
N PRO A 8 -18.11 -10.76 -8.00
CA PRO A 8 -18.19 -9.86 -9.15
C PRO A 8 -16.82 -9.66 -9.79
N ARG A 9 -16.75 -9.47 -11.11
CA ARG A 9 -15.45 -9.40 -11.82
C ARG A 9 -14.51 -8.32 -11.26
N ALA A 10 -15.06 -7.22 -10.76
CA ALA A 10 -14.31 -6.11 -10.20
C ALA A 10 -13.46 -6.49 -8.96
N ILE A 11 -13.89 -7.47 -8.16
CA ILE A 11 -13.12 -7.87 -6.97
C ILE A 11 -11.76 -8.46 -7.33
N TYR A 12 -11.63 -9.15 -8.47
CA TYR A 12 -10.35 -9.75 -8.85
C TYR A 12 -9.30 -8.67 -9.11
N TYR A 13 -9.70 -7.51 -9.61
CA TYR A 13 -8.83 -6.35 -9.77
C TYR A 13 -8.44 -5.75 -8.42
N VAL A 14 -9.41 -5.58 -7.50
CA VAL A 14 -9.14 -5.07 -6.15
C VAL A 14 -8.22 -6.00 -5.36
N VAL A 15 -8.46 -7.31 -5.43
CA VAL A 15 -7.64 -8.35 -4.80
C VAL A 15 -6.23 -8.36 -5.38
N ALA A 16 -6.08 -8.31 -6.70
CA ALA A 16 -4.76 -8.24 -7.32
C ALA A 16 -4.00 -6.96 -6.92
N LEU A 17 -4.68 -5.81 -6.92
CA LEU A 17 -4.11 -4.55 -6.44
C LEU A 17 -3.68 -4.64 -4.97
N GLN A 18 -4.49 -5.28 -4.12
CA GLN A 18 -4.18 -5.47 -2.71
C GLN A 18 -2.92 -6.34 -2.52
N ILE A 19 -2.79 -7.44 -3.27
CA ILE A 19 -1.60 -8.30 -3.22
C ILE A 19 -0.35 -7.48 -3.57
N TRP A 20 -0.39 -6.75 -4.69
CA TRP A 20 0.76 -5.98 -5.17
C TRP A 20 1.11 -4.80 -4.25
N GLU A 21 0.11 -4.11 -3.70
CA GLU A 21 0.34 -3.02 -2.74
C GLU A 21 1.04 -3.55 -1.48
N TYR A 22 0.52 -4.63 -0.89
CA TYR A 22 1.14 -5.27 0.27
C TYR A 22 2.54 -5.77 -0.07
N PHE A 23 2.70 -6.35 -1.27
CA PHE A 23 3.99 -6.83 -1.71
C PHE A 23 5.03 -5.69 -1.74
N SER A 24 4.71 -4.58 -2.41
CA SER A 24 5.61 -3.42 -2.49
C SER A 24 5.87 -2.81 -1.12
N PHE A 25 4.84 -2.58 -0.31
CA PHE A 25 4.97 -1.94 1.00
C PHE A 25 5.82 -2.76 1.97
N TYR A 26 5.51 -4.06 2.15
CA TYR A 26 6.25 -4.91 3.08
C TYR A 26 7.64 -5.27 2.57
N GLY A 27 7.82 -5.39 1.25
CA GLY A 27 9.13 -5.62 0.63
C GLY A 27 10.06 -4.44 0.85
N MET A 28 9.60 -3.22 0.54
CA MET A 28 10.35 -1.99 0.78
C MET A 28 10.64 -1.82 2.27
N ARG A 29 9.64 -2.01 3.15
CA ARG A 29 9.82 -1.87 4.60
C ARG A 29 10.85 -2.84 5.18
N ALA A 30 10.93 -4.07 4.65
CA ALA A 30 11.91 -5.06 5.10
C ALA A 30 13.35 -4.62 4.79
N LEU A 31 13.58 -4.04 3.61
CA LEU A 31 14.89 -3.59 3.17
C LEU A 31 15.27 -2.19 3.67
N LEU A 32 14.28 -1.32 3.92
CA LEU A 32 14.50 0.10 4.18
C LEU A 32 15.49 0.34 5.33
N ILE A 33 15.30 -0.32 6.47
CA ILE A 33 16.18 -0.11 7.62
C ILE A 33 17.61 -0.61 7.34
N LEU A 34 17.75 -1.74 6.65
CA LEU A 34 19.04 -2.29 6.24
C LEU A 34 19.74 -1.38 5.23
N TYR A 35 18.98 -0.79 4.31
CA TYR A 35 19.51 0.16 3.32
C TYR A 35 20.04 1.44 3.99
N LEU A 36 19.27 2.00 4.94
CA LEU A 36 19.66 3.20 5.70
C LEU A 36 20.97 3.00 6.47
N THR A 37 21.11 1.87 7.18
CA THR A 37 22.30 1.61 8.00
C THR A 37 23.48 1.11 7.18
N ASN A 38 23.27 0.16 6.26
CA ASN A 38 24.37 -0.52 5.58
C ASN A 38 24.88 0.22 4.34
N GLN A 39 23.99 0.81 3.53
CA GLN A 39 24.39 1.48 2.28
C GLN A 39 24.59 2.98 2.48
N LEU A 40 23.61 3.66 3.09
CA LEU A 40 23.69 5.10 3.33
C LEU A 40 24.56 5.49 4.53
N LYS A 41 25.04 4.49 5.31
CA LYS A 41 25.92 4.67 6.47
C LYS A 41 25.35 5.64 7.51
N TYR A 42 24.03 5.72 7.63
CA TYR A 42 23.40 6.49 8.69
C TYR A 42 23.66 5.81 10.04
N ASN A 43 23.76 6.63 11.10
CA ASN A 43 23.80 6.08 12.45
C ASN A 43 22.46 5.39 12.77
N ASP A 44 22.50 4.39 13.65
CA ASP A 44 21.32 3.59 14.01
C ASP A 44 20.18 4.46 14.52
N THR A 45 20.49 5.49 15.32
CA THR A 45 19.49 6.42 15.86
C THR A 45 18.71 7.13 14.75
N HIS A 46 19.40 7.68 13.76
CA HIS A 46 18.81 8.40 12.63
C HIS A 46 18.04 7.45 11.71
N ALA A 47 18.57 6.25 11.48
CA ALA A 47 17.88 5.22 10.71
C ALA A 47 16.55 4.81 11.38
N TYR A 48 16.55 4.62 12.71
CA TYR A 48 15.34 4.32 13.48
C TYR A 48 14.36 5.49 13.53
N GLU A 49 14.84 6.72 13.67
CA GLU A 49 13.99 7.92 13.61
C GLU A 49 13.28 8.02 12.25
N LEU A 50 14.01 7.87 11.14
CA LEU A 50 13.42 7.95 9.81
C LEU A 50 12.43 6.80 9.55
N PHE A 51 12.80 5.58 9.94
CA PHE A 51 11.95 4.40 9.78
C PHE A 51 10.65 4.51 10.61
N SER A 52 10.76 4.96 11.86
CA SER A 52 9.59 5.17 12.73
C SER A 52 8.71 6.31 12.24
N ALA A 53 9.31 7.45 11.83
CA ALA A 53 8.58 8.55 11.23
C ALA A 53 7.80 8.11 9.98
N TYR A 54 8.43 7.33 9.09
CA TYR A 54 7.74 6.73 7.94
C TYR A 54 6.55 5.88 8.38
N CYS A 55 6.74 4.92 9.29
CA CYS A 55 5.67 4.03 9.74
C CYS A 55 4.52 4.80 10.40
N SER A 56 4.82 5.83 11.21
CA SER A 56 3.81 6.68 11.83
C SER A 56 3.00 7.46 10.79
N LEU A 57 3.67 8.08 9.81
CA LEU A 57 2.99 8.88 8.79
C LEU A 57 2.08 8.02 7.90
N VAL A 58 2.52 6.81 7.53
CA VAL A 58 1.73 5.85 6.76
C VAL A 58 0.39 5.52 7.44
N TYR A 59 0.31 5.52 8.77
CA TYR A 59 -0.95 5.32 9.50
C TYR A 59 -1.78 6.59 9.68
N VAL A 60 -1.16 7.77 9.61
CA VAL A 60 -1.85 9.05 9.76
C VAL A 60 -2.47 9.53 8.44
N THR A 61 -1.72 9.43 7.33
CA THR A 61 -2.19 9.95 6.03
C THR A 61 -3.49 9.33 5.50
N PRO A 62 -3.88 8.08 5.80
CA PRO A 62 -5.16 7.53 5.38
C PRO A 62 -6.39 8.30 5.89
N ILE A 63 -6.26 8.97 7.05
CA ILE A 63 -7.32 9.83 7.60
C ILE A 63 -7.60 10.98 6.64
N LEU A 64 -6.54 11.67 6.21
CA LEU A 64 -6.63 12.78 5.26
C LEU A 64 -7.00 12.29 3.86
N GLY A 65 -6.45 11.16 3.43
CA GLY A 65 -6.71 10.58 2.11
C GLY A 65 -8.14 10.07 1.95
N GLY A 66 -8.74 9.53 3.02
CA GLY A 66 -10.15 9.14 3.06
C GLY A 66 -11.07 10.35 2.95
N PHE A 67 -10.82 11.38 3.78
CA PHE A 67 -11.57 12.64 3.70
C PHE A 67 -11.52 13.28 2.30
N LEU A 68 -10.35 13.26 1.65
CA LEU A 68 -10.17 13.83 0.32
C LEU A 68 -10.95 13.04 -0.76
N ALA A 69 -11.02 11.71 -0.63
CA ALA A 69 -11.82 10.88 -1.52
C ALA A 69 -13.32 11.11 -1.32
N ASP A 70 -13.78 11.19 -0.07
CA ASP A 70 -15.19 11.40 0.26
C ASP A 70 -15.72 12.75 -0.24
N LYS A 71 -14.87 13.79 -0.25
CA LYS A 71 -15.29 15.16 -0.56
C LYS A 71 -15.04 15.59 -2.00
N VAL A 72 -13.96 15.12 -2.64
CA VAL A 72 -13.48 15.73 -3.89
C VAL A 72 -13.24 14.69 -4.99
N LEU A 73 -12.52 13.61 -4.72
CA LEU A 73 -12.01 12.72 -5.77
C LEU A 73 -12.93 11.54 -6.11
N GLY A 74 -13.64 11.00 -5.11
CA GLY A 74 -14.25 9.69 -5.16
C GLY A 74 -13.25 8.54 -4.98
N ASN A 75 -13.76 7.40 -4.49
CA ASN A 75 -12.94 6.24 -4.10
C ASN A 75 -12.13 5.66 -5.26
N ARG A 76 -12.75 5.51 -6.44
CA ARG A 76 -12.06 4.96 -7.62
C ARG A 76 -10.85 5.79 -8.05
N MET A 77 -10.98 7.12 -8.10
CA MET A 77 -9.89 8.00 -8.51
C MET A 77 -8.79 8.07 -7.45
N ALA A 78 -9.18 8.14 -6.16
CA ALA A 78 -8.23 8.15 -5.05
C ALA A 78 -7.37 6.87 -5.01
N VAL A 79 -7.96 5.70 -5.23
CA VAL A 79 -7.23 4.43 -5.32
C VAL A 79 -6.25 4.42 -6.49
N MET A 80 -6.68 4.86 -7.68
CA MET A 80 -5.80 4.91 -8.86
C MET A 80 -4.64 5.90 -8.69
N LEU A 81 -4.91 7.10 -8.17
CA LEU A 81 -3.87 8.09 -7.88
C LEU A 81 -2.93 7.61 -6.77
N GLY A 82 -3.46 6.99 -5.72
CA GLY A 82 -2.67 6.40 -4.65
C GLY A 82 -1.70 5.34 -5.17
N ALA A 83 -2.20 4.41 -6.00
CA ALA A 83 -1.37 3.39 -6.65
C ALA A 83 -0.29 3.98 -7.56
N LEU A 84 -0.65 5.00 -8.36
CA LEU A 84 0.30 5.70 -9.23
C LEU A 84 1.41 6.40 -8.43
N LEU A 85 1.04 7.11 -7.35
CA LEU A 85 2.00 7.78 -6.48
C LEU A 85 2.93 6.76 -5.83
N MET A 86 2.40 5.68 -5.24
CA MET A 86 3.24 4.63 -4.64
C MET A 86 4.21 4.03 -5.68
N ALA A 87 3.74 3.72 -6.88
CA ALA A 87 4.61 3.20 -7.95
C ALA A 87 5.73 4.20 -8.31
N SER A 88 5.38 5.47 -8.51
CA SER A 88 6.37 6.51 -8.81
C SER A 88 7.37 6.72 -7.67
N GLY A 89 6.93 6.63 -6.41
CA GLY A 89 7.79 6.73 -5.24
C GLY A 89 8.80 5.59 -5.15
N HIS A 90 8.40 4.35 -5.46
CA HIS A 90 9.33 3.22 -5.51
C HIS A 90 10.36 3.37 -6.64
N VAL A 91 9.97 3.93 -7.79
CA VAL A 91 10.92 4.23 -8.88
C VAL A 91 11.94 5.29 -8.44
N VAL A 92 11.50 6.37 -7.78
CA VAL A 92 12.39 7.40 -7.24
C VAL A 92 13.30 6.82 -6.15
N MET A 93 12.80 5.89 -5.34
CA MET A 93 13.60 5.21 -4.32
C MET A 93 14.73 4.39 -4.92
N GLY A 94 14.52 3.75 -6.07
CA GLY A 94 15.59 3.05 -6.80
C GLY A 94 16.75 3.97 -7.24
N ALA A 95 16.49 5.27 -7.38
CA ALA A 95 17.51 6.28 -7.69
C ALA A 95 18.12 6.95 -6.44
N SER A 96 17.80 6.46 -5.23
CA SER A 96 18.21 7.11 -3.98
C SER A 96 19.72 7.14 -3.72
N GLU A 97 20.51 6.32 -4.43
CA GLU A 97 21.98 6.34 -4.37
C GLU A 97 22.61 7.62 -4.95
N ILE A 98 21.90 8.32 -5.84
CA ILE A 98 22.42 9.53 -6.51
C ILE A 98 22.53 10.70 -5.52
N HIS A 99 21.51 10.89 -4.69
CA HIS A 99 21.49 11.96 -3.69
C HIS A 99 20.51 11.63 -2.55
N PRO A 100 20.86 11.92 -1.27
CA PRO A 100 19.99 11.64 -0.12
C PRO A 100 18.60 12.26 -0.21
N SER A 101 18.43 13.37 -0.94
CA SER A 101 17.12 14.01 -1.14
C SER A 101 16.10 13.10 -1.83
N PHE A 102 16.55 12.17 -2.69
CA PHE A 102 15.66 11.26 -3.41
C PHE A 102 15.07 10.20 -2.49
N LEU A 103 15.77 9.83 -1.42
CA LEU A 103 15.21 8.98 -0.37
C LEU A 103 14.04 9.68 0.33
N TYR A 104 14.23 10.91 0.82
CA TYR A 104 13.16 11.63 1.52
C TYR A 104 11.97 11.94 0.59
N LEU A 105 12.26 12.30 -0.67
CA LEU A 105 11.24 12.52 -1.70
C LEU A 105 10.43 11.25 -1.99
N SER A 106 11.10 10.11 -2.18
CA SER A 106 10.41 8.84 -2.44
C SER A 106 9.53 8.42 -1.25
N LEU A 107 10.04 8.52 -0.02
CA LEU A 107 9.26 8.24 1.19
C LEU A 107 8.03 9.14 1.28
N ALA A 108 8.16 10.45 1.03
CA ALA A 108 7.03 11.37 1.04
C ALA A 108 5.97 11.01 -0.01
N ILE A 109 6.39 10.70 -1.24
CA ILE A 109 5.49 10.29 -2.32
C ILE A 109 4.75 8.99 -1.96
N ILE A 110 5.46 7.99 -1.42
CA ILE A 110 4.87 6.72 -1.01
C ILE A 110 3.86 6.92 0.13
N VAL A 111 4.19 7.73 1.13
CA VAL A 111 3.31 8.06 2.26
C VAL A 111 2.01 8.74 1.79
N CYS A 112 2.11 9.68 0.85
CA CYS A 112 0.94 10.32 0.25
C CYS A 112 0.11 9.33 -0.58
N GLY A 113 0.76 8.51 -1.39
CA GLY A 113 0.10 7.49 -2.20
C GLY A 113 -0.64 6.45 -1.36
N TYR A 114 0.02 5.95 -0.31
CA TYR A 114 -0.58 5.00 0.64
C TYR A 114 -1.78 5.60 1.35
N GLY A 115 -1.70 6.87 1.77
CA GLY A 115 -2.81 7.57 2.39
C GLY A 115 -4.06 7.62 1.51
N LEU A 116 -3.90 7.84 0.21
CA LEU A 116 -5.02 7.81 -0.74
C LEU A 116 -5.48 6.40 -1.07
N PHE A 117 -4.61 5.40 -1.02
CA PHE A 117 -4.97 4.04 -1.38
C PHE A 117 -5.69 3.31 -0.24
N LYS A 118 -5.17 3.38 0.99
CA LYS A 118 -5.49 2.41 2.05
C LYS A 118 -6.91 2.48 2.58
N SER A 119 -7.40 3.68 2.86
CA SER A 119 -8.78 3.90 3.30
C SER A 119 -9.76 3.65 2.15
N ASN A 120 -9.42 4.15 0.96
CA ASN A 120 -10.34 4.19 -0.17
C ASN A 120 -10.49 2.85 -0.91
N VAL A 121 -9.50 1.95 -0.86
CA VAL A 121 -9.62 0.61 -1.47
C VAL A 121 -10.68 -0.23 -0.77
N SER A 122 -10.81 -0.09 0.55
CA SER A 122 -11.82 -0.78 1.35
C SER A 122 -13.22 -0.21 1.09
N CYS A 123 -13.34 1.12 0.96
CA CYS A 123 -14.60 1.76 0.58
C CYS A 123 -15.01 1.38 -0.85
N LEU A 124 -14.07 1.39 -1.80
CA LEU A 124 -14.31 0.96 -3.18
C LEU A 124 -14.79 -0.49 -3.25
N LEU A 125 -14.20 -1.40 -2.46
CA LEU A 125 -14.70 -2.78 -2.38
C LEU A 125 -16.12 -2.84 -1.81
N GLY A 126 -16.42 -2.03 -0.81
CA GLY A 126 -17.76 -1.92 -0.23
C GLY A 126 -18.81 -1.45 -1.23
N GLU A 127 -18.46 -0.54 -2.14
CA GLU A 127 -19.34 -0.03 -3.20
C GLU A 127 -19.66 -1.08 -4.29
N LEU A 128 -18.90 -2.17 -4.37
CA LEU A 128 -19.16 -3.24 -5.35
C LEU A 128 -20.33 -4.15 -4.98
N TYR A 129 -20.80 -4.09 -3.73
CA TYR A 129 -21.85 -4.96 -3.21
C TYR A 129 -23.04 -4.15 -2.71
N GLU A 130 -24.25 -4.63 -2.99
CA GLU A 130 -25.45 -4.10 -2.34
C GLU A 130 -25.44 -4.44 -0.83
N PRO A 131 -26.13 -3.65 0.01
CA PRO A 131 -26.13 -3.87 1.47
C PRO A 131 -26.60 -5.25 1.91
N THR A 132 -27.43 -5.92 1.11
CA THR A 132 -27.99 -7.24 1.38
C THR A 132 -27.26 -8.38 0.67
N ASP A 133 -26.18 -8.12 -0.07
CA ASP A 133 -25.47 -9.17 -0.81
C ASP A 133 -24.65 -10.06 0.15
N PRO A 134 -24.97 -11.36 0.28
CA PRO A 134 -24.23 -12.28 1.16
C PRO A 134 -22.79 -12.54 0.69
N ARG A 135 -22.40 -12.13 -0.52
CA ARG A 135 -21.03 -12.30 -1.03
C ARG A 135 -20.06 -11.25 -0.50
N ARG A 136 -20.57 -10.15 0.07
CA ARG A 136 -19.78 -9.02 0.57
C ARG A 136 -18.74 -9.47 1.59
N ASP A 137 -19.14 -10.24 2.60
CA ASP A 137 -18.22 -10.72 3.65
C ASP A 137 -17.12 -11.63 3.11
N GLY A 138 -17.48 -12.50 2.15
CA GLY A 138 -16.51 -13.33 1.43
C GLY A 138 -15.54 -12.49 0.59
N GLY A 139 -16.01 -11.37 0.05
CA GLY A 139 -15.17 -10.44 -0.71
C GLY A 139 -14.13 -9.74 0.15
N PHE A 140 -14.53 -9.22 1.32
CA PHE A 140 -13.60 -8.67 2.30
C PHE A 140 -12.63 -9.73 2.83
N SER A 141 -13.10 -10.95 3.10
CA SER A 141 -12.24 -12.07 3.51
C SER A 141 -11.17 -12.39 2.47
N LEU A 142 -11.53 -12.38 1.17
CA LEU A 142 -10.57 -12.56 0.08
C LEU A 142 -9.54 -11.43 0.04
N MET A 143 -9.95 -10.18 0.23
CA MET A 143 -9.04 -9.03 0.29
C MET A 143 -8.03 -9.17 1.44
N TYR A 144 -8.49 -9.60 2.63
CA TYR A 144 -7.60 -9.88 3.76
C TYR A 144 -6.60 -11.00 3.47
N ALA A 145 -7.08 -12.12 2.92
CA ALA A 145 -6.22 -13.24 2.55
C ALA A 145 -5.16 -12.84 1.52
N ALA A 146 -5.56 -12.07 0.50
CA ALA A 146 -4.65 -11.54 -0.51
C ALA A 146 -3.55 -10.65 0.08
N GLY A 147 -3.91 -9.70 0.95
CA GLY A 147 -2.92 -8.85 1.62
C GLY A 147 -1.89 -9.67 2.41
N ASN A 148 -2.35 -10.67 3.16
CA ASN A 148 -1.45 -11.55 3.91
C ASN A 148 -0.51 -12.35 3.00
N VAL A 149 -1.01 -12.86 1.87
CA VAL A 149 -0.18 -13.55 0.87
C VAL A 149 0.91 -12.61 0.33
N GLY A 150 0.54 -11.38 -0.04
CA GLY A 150 1.51 -10.35 -0.47
C GLY A 150 2.57 -10.06 0.59
N SER A 151 2.16 -9.91 1.85
CA SER A 151 3.06 -9.63 2.98
C SER A 151 4.03 -10.78 3.29
N ILE A 152 3.63 -12.04 3.09
CA ILE A 152 4.52 -13.19 3.32
C ILE A 152 5.55 -13.31 2.20
N ILE A 153 5.11 -13.14 0.95
CA ILE A 153 5.96 -13.33 -0.23
C ILE A 153 6.99 -12.19 -0.36
N ALA A 154 6.60 -10.96 -0.04
CA ALA A 154 7.42 -9.79 -0.32
C ALA A 154 8.80 -9.76 0.34
N PRO A 155 8.95 -9.95 1.66
CA PRO A 155 10.28 -9.94 2.28
C PRO A 155 11.20 -11.02 1.73
N ILE A 156 10.65 -12.19 1.36
CA ILE A 156 11.41 -13.29 0.77
C ILE A 156 11.87 -12.92 -0.64
N ALA A 157 10.96 -12.42 -1.48
CA ALA A 157 11.25 -12.07 -2.86
C ALA A 157 12.22 -10.87 -2.96
N CYS A 158 11.96 -9.80 -2.21
CA CYS A 158 12.81 -8.61 -2.19
C CYS A 158 14.13 -8.85 -1.46
N GLY A 159 14.18 -9.76 -0.48
CA GLY A 159 15.42 -10.08 0.23
C GLY A 159 16.36 -11.01 -0.55
N TYR A 160 15.84 -11.78 -1.52
CA TYR A 160 16.64 -12.67 -2.37
C TYR A 160 17.21 -11.97 -3.60
N ALA A 161 16.56 -10.90 -4.06
CA ALA A 161 16.97 -10.08 -5.21
C ALA A 161 17.99 -9.01 -4.80
#